data_AF-A0AAU4MUB8-F1
#
_entry.id   AF-A0AAU4MUB8-F1
#
_cell.length_a   1.000
_cell.length_b   1.000
_cell.length_c   1.000
_cell.angle_alpha   90.00
_cell.angle_beta   90.00
_cell.angle_gamma   90.00
#
_symmetry.space_group_name_H-M   'P 1'
#
loop_
_entity.id
_entity.type
_entity.pdbx_description
1 polymer ?
#
loop_
_entity_poly.entity_id
_entity_poly.type
_entity_poly.pdbx_seq_one_letter_code
_entity_poly.pdbx_strand_id
1 'polypeptide(L)'
;MTAVALLVAVALTGCEGGGTTQDENRGRSDASRSASPSPAEAAESHEVTLAVEGLGKVPITYRAETSGFAEQTLPWRKTETVRLSAAEQKAGYPVSIVPGAIKSVDGTQKPAPCFITVDGKAVADNDGGQTLKGCSFTIR
;
A
#
# COMPACT_ATOMS: atom_id res chain seq x y z
N MET A 1 4.88 -40.90 -23.04
CA MET A 1 5.03 -41.31 -21.63
C MET A 1 4.26 -40.35 -20.76
N THR A 2 3.57 -40.92 -19.78
CA THR A 2 2.36 -40.49 -19.08
C THR A 2 2.61 -39.46 -17.97
N ALA A 3 1.69 -38.52 -17.74
CA ALA A 3 1.56 -37.76 -16.49
C ALA A 3 0.11 -37.27 -16.35
N VAL A 4 -0.80 -38.12 -15.89
CA VAL A 4 -1.29 -38.28 -14.50
C VAL A 4 -1.82 -36.97 -13.91
N ALA A 5 -3.15 -36.85 -13.95
CA ALA A 5 -3.96 -35.81 -13.32
C ALA A 5 -4.01 -35.99 -11.80
N LEU A 6 -3.91 -34.89 -11.05
CA LEU A 6 -4.12 -34.85 -9.61
C LEU A 6 -5.55 -34.38 -9.32
N LEU A 7 -6.30 -35.25 -8.65
CA LEU A 7 -7.67 -35.04 -8.18
C LEU A 7 -7.68 -34.16 -6.93
N VAL A 8 -8.62 -33.21 -6.88
CA VAL A 8 -9.01 -32.44 -5.70
C VAL A 8 -10.10 -33.22 -4.96
N ALA A 9 -9.98 -33.36 -3.63
CA ALA A 9 -11.08 -33.76 -2.77
C ALA A 9 -11.05 -32.96 -1.46
N VAL A 10 -12.13 -32.21 -1.23
CA VAL A 10 -12.44 -31.45 -0.02
C VAL A 10 -13.47 -32.27 0.77
N ALA A 11 -13.28 -32.46 2.07
CA ALA A 11 -14.36 -32.59 3.07
C ALA A 11 -13.76 -32.71 4.48
N LEU A 12 -13.75 -31.62 5.26
CA LEU A 12 -13.71 -31.70 6.71
C LEU A 12 -15.15 -31.72 7.20
N THR A 13 -15.61 -32.90 7.61
CA THR A 13 -16.89 -33.12 8.26
C THR A 13 -16.88 -32.49 9.64
N GLY A 14 -17.79 -31.52 9.86
CA GLY A 14 -18.11 -31.01 11.18
C GLY A 14 -18.72 -32.11 12.05
N CYS A 15 -18.15 -32.28 13.24
CA CYS A 15 -18.70 -33.10 14.31
C CYS A 15 -19.14 -32.13 15.39
N GLU A 16 -20.43 -31.78 15.44
CA GLU A 16 -20.99 -31.05 16.57
C GLU A 16 -22.31 -31.70 16.96
N GLY A 17 -22.28 -32.37 18.11
CA GLY A 17 -23.38 -33.18 18.62
C GLY A 17 -23.25 -33.40 20.13
N GLY A 18 -23.74 -32.43 20.90
CA GLY A 18 -24.57 -32.61 22.09
C GLY A 18 -23.99 -33.22 23.37
N GLY A 19 -23.89 -32.40 24.42
CA GLY A 19 -23.78 -32.84 25.83
C GLY A 19 -24.16 -31.73 26.81
N THR A 20 -25.28 -31.90 27.51
CA THR A 20 -25.92 -30.95 28.44
C THR A 20 -25.32 -30.92 29.85
N THR A 21 -25.66 -29.85 30.59
CA THR A 21 -25.76 -29.64 32.05
C THR A 21 -24.66 -28.78 32.70
N GLN A 22 -25.03 -27.58 33.18
CA GLN A 22 -25.46 -27.33 34.57
C GLN A 22 -25.59 -25.81 34.79
N ASP A 23 -26.81 -25.37 35.11
CA ASP A 23 -27.08 -24.12 35.79
C ASP A 23 -26.71 -24.29 37.26
N GLU A 24 -25.88 -23.40 37.83
CA GLU A 24 -25.98 -22.92 39.21
C GLU A 24 -25.04 -21.71 39.44
N ASN A 25 -25.65 -20.52 39.42
CA ASN A 25 -25.60 -19.50 40.48
C ASN A 25 -24.30 -19.36 41.30
N ARG A 26 -23.60 -18.22 41.14
CA ARG A 26 -23.47 -17.16 42.17
C ARG A 26 -22.45 -16.11 41.73
N GLY A 27 -22.81 -14.86 42.01
CA GLY A 27 -22.23 -13.68 41.40
C GLY A 27 -20.78 -13.38 41.75
N ARG A 28 -20.20 -12.51 40.94
CA ARG A 28 -19.41 -11.40 41.46
C ARG A 28 -19.42 -10.24 40.48
N SER A 29 -19.72 -9.10 41.08
CA SER A 29 -19.79 -7.75 40.56
C SER A 29 -18.85 -7.43 39.40
N ASP A 30 -19.47 -6.83 38.39
CA ASP A 30 -18.92 -5.79 37.53
C ASP A 30 -17.69 -5.10 38.13
N ALA A 31 -16.54 -5.39 37.54
CA ALA A 31 -15.47 -4.42 37.41
C ALA A 31 -14.98 -4.49 35.96
N SER A 32 -15.91 -4.24 35.03
CA SER A 32 -15.56 -3.74 33.71
C SER A 32 -14.83 -2.42 33.94
N ARG A 33 -13.50 -2.47 34.06
CA ARG A 33 -12.67 -1.30 33.78
C ARG A 33 -12.92 -0.99 32.31
N SER A 34 -13.91 -0.12 32.07
CA SER A 34 -13.97 0.66 30.86
C SER A 34 -12.61 1.32 30.74
N ALA A 35 -11.75 0.74 29.89
CA ALA A 35 -10.67 1.50 29.30
C ALA A 35 -11.39 2.62 28.55
N SER A 36 -11.42 3.80 29.15
CA SER A 36 -11.83 5.01 28.45
C SER A 36 -11.05 5.01 27.13
N PRO A 37 -11.72 5.13 25.96
CA PRO A 37 -10.99 5.26 24.73
C PRO A 37 -10.10 6.48 24.89
N SER A 38 -8.78 6.26 24.91
CA SER A 38 -7.83 7.35 24.75
C SER A 38 -8.28 8.13 23.51
N PRO A 39 -8.30 9.47 23.57
CA PRO A 39 -8.63 10.27 22.40
C PRO A 39 -7.73 9.79 21.27
N ALA A 40 -8.32 9.30 20.19
CA ALA A 40 -7.57 8.93 19.01
C ALA A 40 -6.77 10.18 18.62
N GLU A 41 -5.45 10.08 18.67
CA GLU A 41 -4.58 11.13 18.13
C GLU A 41 -5.09 11.46 16.73
N ALA A 42 -5.32 12.74 16.47
CA ALA A 42 -5.91 13.17 15.21
C ALA A 42 -5.05 12.60 14.07
N ALA A 43 -5.67 11.85 13.16
CA ALA A 43 -4.97 11.25 12.04
C ALA A 43 -4.40 12.37 11.16
N GLU A 44 -3.08 12.55 11.17
CA GLU A 44 -2.40 13.46 10.27
C GLU A 44 -2.58 12.95 8.83
N SER A 45 -2.92 13.86 7.92
CA SER A 45 -3.25 13.52 6.54
C SER A 45 -2.45 14.40 5.59
N HIS A 46 -1.85 13.79 4.56
CA HIS A 46 -1.06 14.48 3.56
C HIS A 46 -1.59 14.19 2.15
N GLU A 47 -1.63 15.22 1.31
CA GLU A 47 -1.93 15.04 -0.10
C GLU A 47 -0.65 14.64 -0.85
N VAL A 48 -0.66 13.46 -1.46
CA VAL A 48 0.48 12.91 -2.20
C VAL A 48 0.13 12.83 -3.67
N THR A 49 0.92 13.48 -4.51
CA THR A 49 0.85 13.34 -5.96
C THR A 49 2.08 12.62 -6.48
N LEU A 50 1.84 11.52 -7.19
CA LEU A 50 2.82 10.77 -7.96
C LEU A 50 2.67 11.13 -9.44
N ALA A 51 3.76 11.47 -10.11
CA ALA A 51 3.76 11.76 -11.54
C ALA A 51 4.88 11.01 -12.25
N VAL A 52 4.63 10.59 -13.48
CA VAL A 52 5.61 10.02 -14.40
C VAL A 52 5.45 10.72 -15.74
N GLU A 53 6.55 11.31 -16.19
CA GLU A 53 6.61 12.04 -17.44
C GLU A 53 7.21 11.17 -18.55
N GLY A 54 7.05 11.61 -19.80
CA GLY A 54 7.55 10.90 -20.98
C GLY A 54 6.43 10.51 -21.93
N LEU A 55 6.74 9.63 -22.88
CA LEU A 55 5.83 9.22 -23.94
C LEU A 55 5.77 7.70 -24.04
N GLY A 56 4.62 7.19 -24.50
CA GLY A 56 4.39 5.77 -24.71
C GLY A 56 3.75 5.08 -23.50
N LYS A 57 3.82 3.76 -23.49
CA LYS A 57 3.28 2.92 -22.41
C LYS A 57 4.43 2.29 -21.63
N VAL A 58 4.37 2.36 -20.30
CA VAL A 58 5.36 1.75 -19.42
C VAL A 58 4.68 1.10 -18.22
N PRO A 59 5.25 0.02 -17.66
CA PRO A 59 4.84 -0.46 -16.34
C PRO A 59 5.19 0.58 -15.28
N ILE A 60 4.28 0.82 -14.33
CA ILE A 60 4.50 1.67 -13.17
C ILE A 60 4.17 0.88 -11.91
N THR A 61 5.15 0.77 -11.00
CA THR A 61 4.94 0.30 -9.62
C THR A 61 4.88 1.51 -8.70
N TYR A 62 3.91 1.58 -7.79
CA TYR A 62 3.84 2.66 -6.81
C TYR A 62 3.31 2.22 -5.45
N ARG A 63 3.64 3.02 -4.44
CA ARG A 63 3.06 3.01 -3.09
C ARG A 63 2.79 4.46 -2.66
N ALA A 64 1.54 4.77 -2.41
CA ALA A 64 1.06 5.94 -1.66
C ALA A 64 0.02 5.42 -0.66
N GLU A 65 -1.18 6.01 -0.58
CA GLU A 65 -2.27 5.46 0.24
C GLU A 65 -2.64 4.05 -0.25
N THR A 66 -2.71 3.90 -1.58
CA THR A 66 -2.81 2.59 -2.23
C THR A 66 -1.48 2.19 -2.87
N SER A 67 -1.32 0.90 -3.10
CA SER A 67 -0.19 0.36 -3.88
C SER A 67 -0.71 -0.25 -5.17
N GLY A 68 0.10 -0.24 -6.23
CA GLY A 68 -0.30 -0.80 -7.51
C GLY A 68 0.86 -1.09 -8.45
N PHE A 69 0.56 -1.94 -9.43
CA PHE A 69 1.44 -2.28 -10.55
C PHE A 69 0.58 -2.44 -11.81
N ALA A 70 0.81 -1.61 -12.82
CA ALA A 70 0.12 -1.70 -14.10
C ALA A 70 0.90 -1.03 -15.22
N GLU A 71 0.64 -1.42 -16.46
CA GLU A 71 1.05 -0.64 -17.62
C GLU A 71 0.17 0.62 -17.73
N GLN A 72 0.83 1.78 -17.84
CA GLN A 72 0.19 3.08 -17.92
C GLN A 72 0.68 3.84 -19.15
N THR A 73 -0.17 4.71 -19.67
CA THR A 73 0.18 5.62 -20.78
C THR A 73 0.73 6.91 -20.20
N LEU A 74 1.87 7.37 -20.70
CA LEU A 74 2.54 8.60 -20.24
C LEU A 74 2.09 9.83 -21.05
N PRO A 75 2.02 11.03 -20.42
CA PRO A 75 2.30 11.29 -19.00
C PRO A 75 1.20 10.74 -18.08
N TRP A 76 1.60 10.24 -16.91
CA TRP A 76 0.70 9.63 -15.93
C TRP A 76 0.78 10.37 -14.60
N ARG A 77 -0.37 10.56 -13.94
CA ARG A 77 -0.46 11.22 -12.64
C ARG A 77 -1.50 10.53 -11.75
N LYS A 78 -1.22 10.49 -10.45
CA LYS A 78 -2.12 10.00 -9.42
C LYS A 78 -1.98 10.83 -8.15
N THR A 79 -3.10 11.30 -7.62
CA THR A 79 -3.16 12.06 -6.37
C THR A 79 -4.04 11.31 -5.37
N GLU A 80 -3.53 11.11 -4.16
CA GLU A 80 -4.23 10.44 -3.07
C GLU A 80 -3.97 11.14 -1.74
N THR A 81 -4.89 11.00 -0.79
CA THR A 81 -4.68 11.45 0.59
C THR A 81 -4.16 10.29 1.42
N VAL A 82 -2.92 10.39 1.90
CA VAL A 82 -2.32 9.44 2.82
C VAL A 82 -2.71 9.80 4.25
N ARG A 83 -3.26 8.84 5.00
CA ARG A 83 -3.59 9.05 6.43
C ARG A 83 -2.63 8.28 7.32
N LEU A 84 -1.94 8.98 8.20
CA LEU A 84 -0.95 8.39 9.09
C LEU A 84 -1.59 7.92 10.40
N SER A 85 -1.41 6.65 10.71
CA SER A 85 -1.61 6.14 12.07
C SER A 85 -0.60 6.75 13.03
N ALA A 86 -0.88 6.70 14.34
CA ALA A 86 0.06 7.16 15.37
C ALA A 86 1.45 6.48 15.27
N ALA A 87 1.49 5.21 14.84
CA ALA A 87 2.75 4.50 14.62
C ALA A 87 3.52 5.07 13.42
N GLU A 88 2.83 5.41 12.33
CA GLU A 88 3.42 5.97 11.11
C GLU A 88 3.85 7.43 11.29
N GLN A 89 3.14 8.22 12.12
CA GLN A 89 3.60 9.55 12.52
C GLN A 89 4.97 9.46 13.24
N LYS A 90 5.19 8.41 14.05
CA LYS A 90 6.47 8.20 14.74
C LYS A 90 7.56 7.58 13.85
N ALA A 91 7.21 6.61 13.02
CA ALA A 91 8.17 5.84 12.22
C ALA A 91 8.45 6.44 10.84
N GLY A 92 7.53 7.28 10.34
CA GLY A 92 7.46 7.76 8.98
C GLY A 92 6.71 6.81 8.04
N TYR A 93 6.11 7.38 7.00
CA TYR A 93 5.37 6.65 5.97
C TYR A 93 6.08 6.71 4.62
N PRO A 94 6.56 5.58 4.08
CA PRO A 94 7.25 5.58 2.80
C PRO A 94 6.27 5.67 1.63
N VAL A 95 6.56 6.60 0.73
CA VAL A 95 5.90 6.80 -0.56
C VAL A 95 6.92 6.55 -1.65
N SER A 96 6.54 5.80 -2.69
CA SER A 96 7.45 5.53 -3.80
C SER A 96 6.74 5.34 -5.13
N ILE A 97 7.46 5.61 -6.21
CA ILE A 97 7.06 5.30 -7.58
C ILE A 97 8.28 4.90 -8.41
N VAL A 98 8.17 3.77 -9.09
CA VAL A 98 9.22 3.20 -9.94
C VAL A 98 8.62 2.94 -11.32
N PRO A 99 8.88 3.82 -12.31
CA PRO A 99 8.44 3.60 -13.67
C PRO A 99 9.41 2.70 -14.45
N GLY A 100 8.89 2.04 -15.49
CA GLY A 100 9.67 1.34 -16.49
C GLY A 100 10.47 2.28 -17.39
N ALA A 101 11.21 1.70 -18.33
CA ALA A 101 12.02 2.45 -19.28
C ALA A 101 11.20 3.02 -20.44
N ILE A 102 11.56 4.22 -20.89
CA ILE A 102 11.12 4.87 -22.12
C ILE A 102 12.29 4.97 -23.10
N LYS A 103 11.98 5.14 -24.39
CA LYS A 103 12.98 5.53 -25.38
C LYS A 103 13.22 7.04 -25.30
N SER A 104 14.47 7.42 -25.11
CA SER A 104 14.96 8.79 -25.24
C SER A 104 15.01 9.23 -26.71
N VAL A 105 15.22 10.53 -26.91
CA VAL A 105 15.38 11.15 -28.25
C VAL A 105 16.59 10.62 -29.02
N ASP A 106 17.63 10.16 -28.32
CA ASP A 106 18.83 9.53 -28.89
C ASP A 106 18.64 8.02 -29.16
N GLY A 107 17.43 7.50 -28.95
CA GLY A 107 17.08 6.08 -29.13
C GLY A 107 17.51 5.17 -27.98
N THR A 108 18.20 5.69 -26.97
CA THR A 108 18.58 4.91 -25.77
C THR A 108 17.37 4.63 -24.88
N GLN A 109 17.42 3.55 -24.10
CA GLN A 109 16.44 3.30 -23.05
C GLN A 109 16.90 3.92 -21.74
N LYS A 110 16.02 4.69 -21.10
CA LYS A 110 16.22 5.21 -19.74
C LYS A 110 14.93 5.07 -18.94
N PRO A 111 14.99 5.00 -17.60
CA PRO A 111 13.80 5.13 -16.77
C PRO A 111 12.97 6.35 -17.16
N ALA A 112 11.64 6.23 -17.14
CA ALA A 112 10.80 7.41 -17.26
C ALA A 112 11.07 8.37 -16.09
N PRO A 113 11.13 9.69 -16.32
CA PRO A 113 11.21 10.65 -15.22
C PRO A 113 10.00 10.52 -14.29
N CYS A 114 10.22 10.56 -12.98
CA CYS A 114 9.14 10.57 -11.99
C CYS A 114 9.30 11.74 -11.01
N PHE A 115 8.19 12.08 -10.35
CA PHE A 115 8.12 13.12 -9.33
C PHE A 115 7.17 12.71 -8.21
N ILE A 116 7.52 13.07 -6.97
CA ILE A 116 6.64 13.01 -5.81
C ILE A 116 6.45 14.43 -5.29
N THR A 117 5.18 14.82 -5.13
CA THR A 117 4.77 16.06 -4.47
C THR A 117 3.97 15.71 -3.23
N VAL A 118 4.28 16.33 -2.09
CA VAL A 118 3.54 16.19 -0.83
C VAL A 118 3.09 17.57 -0.40
N ASP A 119 1.79 17.75 -0.18
CA ASP A 119 1.16 19.01 0.23
C ASP A 119 1.58 20.20 -0.66
N GLY A 120 1.60 19.95 -1.97
CA GLY A 120 2.00 20.94 -2.99
C GLY A 120 3.51 21.19 -3.11
N LYS A 121 4.36 20.54 -2.30
CA LYS A 121 5.83 20.68 -2.36
C LYS A 121 6.46 19.49 -3.08
N ALA A 122 7.33 19.75 -4.05
CA ALA A 122 8.14 18.71 -4.67
C ALA A 122 9.16 18.17 -3.65
N VAL A 123 9.17 16.86 -3.44
CA VAL A 123 10.01 16.21 -2.39
C VAL A 123 10.94 15.13 -2.93
N ALA A 124 10.68 14.60 -4.13
CA ALA A 124 11.57 13.65 -4.78
C ALA A 124 11.41 13.68 -6.29
N ASP A 125 12.53 13.48 -6.99
CA ASP A 125 12.60 13.19 -8.41
C ASP A 125 13.71 12.13 -8.64
N ASN A 126 13.72 11.50 -9.82
CA ASN A 126 14.72 10.50 -10.20
C ASN A 126 15.79 11.07 -11.14
N ASP A 127 16.23 12.30 -10.90
CA ASP A 127 17.23 13.04 -11.67
C ASP A 127 16.85 13.14 -13.17
N GLY A 128 15.55 13.28 -13.46
CA GLY A 128 15.04 13.31 -14.84
C GLY A 128 15.19 11.96 -15.58
N GLY A 129 15.16 10.84 -14.85
CA GLY A 129 15.30 9.49 -15.38
C GLY A 129 16.74 9.01 -15.48
N GLN A 130 17.69 9.59 -14.72
CA GLN A 130 19.09 9.13 -14.69
C GLN A 130 19.34 8.01 -13.67
N THR A 131 18.43 7.81 -12.71
CA THR A 131 18.52 6.75 -11.70
C THR A 131 17.42 5.70 -11.87
N LEU A 132 17.82 4.42 -11.82
CA LEU A 132 16.91 3.27 -11.89
C LEU A 132 16.06 3.07 -10.63
N LYS A 133 16.37 3.77 -9.51
CA LYS A 133 15.70 3.57 -8.22
C LYS A 133 14.26 4.10 -8.19
N GLY A 134 13.86 4.90 -9.19
CA GLY A 134 12.62 5.65 -9.16
C GLY A 134 12.65 6.77 -8.13
N CYS A 135 11.48 7.21 -7.69
CA CYS A 135 11.29 8.27 -6.71
C CYS A 135 10.84 7.67 -5.39
N SER A 136 11.41 8.13 -4.29
CA SER A 136 11.07 7.67 -2.95
C SER A 136 11.13 8.83 -1.97
N PHE A 137 10.17 8.88 -1.06
CA PHE A 137 10.09 9.87 0.02
C PHE A 137 9.52 9.21 1.28
N THR A 138 9.81 9.75 2.46
CA THR A 138 9.19 9.30 3.72
C THR A 138 8.53 10.49 4.37
N ILE A 139 7.19 10.45 4.46
CA ILE A 139 6.39 11.45 5.15
C ILE A 139 6.63 11.32 6.65
N ARG A 140 6.75 12.44 7.34
CA ARG A 140 6.96 12.55 8.79
C ARG A 140 6.26 13.77 9.34
#